data_AF-A0A5M4DBW9-F1
#
_entry.id   AF-A0A5M4DBW9-F1
#
_cell.length_a   1.000
_cell.length_b   1.000
_cell.length_c   1.000
_cell.angle_alpha   90.00
_cell.angle_beta   90.00
_cell.angle_gamma   90.00
#
_symmetry.space_group_name_H-M   'P 1'
#
loop_
_entity.id
_entity.type
_entity.pdbx_description
1 polymer ?
#
loop_
_entity_poly.entity_id
_entity_poly.type
_entity_poly.pdbx_seq_one_letter_code
_entity_poly.pdbx_strand_id
1 'polypeptide(L)' 'MEFPIRRAELADIPEIVRVVRTVYDEYGFTWDEQEYHADLYDIEGHYDRLGHSFFVVGSGAIPSERLLGVVALKRFAA' A
#
# COMPACT_ATOMS: atom_id res chain seq x y z
N MET A 1 -14.12 -11.26 13.73
CA MET A 1 -13.00 -10.35 13.44
C MET A 1 -13.22 -9.84 12.04
N GLU A 2 -13.26 -8.52 11.87
CA GLU A 2 -13.48 -7.87 10.58
C GLU A 2 -12.18 -7.21 10.11
N PHE A 3 -11.99 -7.23 8.79
CA PHE A 3 -10.82 -6.67 8.12
C PHE A 3 -11.32 -5.80 6.97
N PRO A 4 -11.74 -4.55 7.24
CA PRO A 4 -12.30 -3.69 6.21
C PRO A 4 -11.25 -3.43 5.14
N ILE A 5 -11.68 -3.60 3.89
CA ILE A 5 -10.87 -3.30 2.70
C ILE A 5 -11.45 -2.06 2.05
N ARG A 6 -10.59 -1.07 1.80
CA ARG A 6 -10.96 0.15 1.06
C ARG A 6 -9.85 0.54 0.10
N ARG A 7 -10.17 1.44 -0.83
CA ARG A 7 -9.14 2.10 -1.63
C ARG A 7 -8.20 2.89 -0.71
N ALA A 8 -6.92 2.88 -1.06
CA ALA A 8 -5.93 3.71 -0.40
C ALA A 8 -6.23 5.19 -0.64
N GLU A 9 -5.98 6.01 0.37
CA GLU A 9 -6.02 7.46 0.31
C GLU A 9 -4.61 8.01 0.55
N LEU A 10 -4.37 9.27 0.19
CA LEU A 10 -3.06 9.91 0.36
C LEU A 10 -2.56 9.84 1.82
N ALA A 11 -3.47 9.93 2.78
CA ALA A 11 -3.15 9.85 4.20
C ALA A 11 -2.63 8.47 4.66
N ASP A 12 -2.84 7.41 3.87
CA ASP A 12 -2.42 6.05 4.21
C ASP A 12 -0.95 5.77 3.88
N ILE A 13 -0.31 6.60 3.05
CA ILE A 13 1.05 6.36 2.54
C ILE A 13 2.05 6.00 3.66
N PRO A 14 2.12 6.72 4.80
CA PRO A 14 3.05 6.34 5.88
C PRO A 14 2.82 4.92 6.41
N GLU A 15 1.55 4.50 6.55
CA GLU A 15 1.21 3.16 7.01
C GLU A 15 1.40 2.09 5.93
N ILE A 16 1.16 2.41 4.65
CA ILE A 16 1.48 1.53 3.52
C ILE A 16 2.98 1.22 3.49
N VAL A 17 3.82 2.26 3.55
CA VAL A 17 5.28 2.13 3.59
C VAL A 17 5.70 1.30 4.81
N ARG A 18 5.12 1.59 5.99
CA ARG A 18 5.40 0.80 7.21
C ARG A 18 5.08 -0.68 7.02
N VAL A 19 3.91 -1.01 6.47
CA VAL A 19 3.47 -2.40 6.28
C VAL A 19 4.41 -3.14 5.32
N VAL A 20 4.71 -2.56 4.16
CA VAL A 20 5.60 -3.22 3.18
C VAL A 20 7.02 -3.31 3.72
N ARG A 21 7.55 -2.24 4.34
CA ARG A 21 8.91 -2.25 4.92
C ARG A 21 9.04 -3.29 6.04
N THR A 22 8.00 -3.46 6.88
CA THR A 22 8.01 -4.51 7.92
C THR A 22 8.28 -5.89 7.34
N VAL A 23 7.69 -6.21 6.17
CA VAL A 23 7.93 -7.49 5.48
C VAL A 23 9.37 -7.55 4.94
N TYR A 24 9.87 -6.48 4.33
CA TYR A 24 11.25 -6.45 3.83
C TYR A 24 12.26 -6.66 4.95
N ASP A 25 12.07 -5.97 6.08
CA ASP A 25 12.92 -6.09 7.27
C ASP A 25 12.88 -7.53 7.84
N GLU A 26 11.70 -8.17 7.87
CA GLU A 26 11.53 -9.56 8.34
C GLU A 26 12.34 -10.58 7.51
N TYR A 27 12.36 -10.40 6.18
CA TYR A 27 13.08 -11.29 5.27
C TYR A 27 14.52 -10.84 4.97
N GLY A 28 14.99 -9.74 5.58
CA GLY A 28 16.33 -9.20 5.38
C GLY A 28 16.57 -8.62 3.98
N PHE A 29 15.51 -8.17 3.31
CA PHE A 29 15.61 -7.52 1.99
C PHE A 29 16.00 -6.05 2.12
N THR A 30 16.69 -5.54 1.11
CA THR A 30 17.07 -4.13 1.04
C THR A 30 15.88 -3.24 0.72
N TRP A 31 15.82 -2.07 1.35
CA TRP A 31 14.85 -1.04 1.03
C TRP A 31 15.48 0.06 0.18
N ASP A 32 14.81 0.41 -0.91
CA ASP A 32 15.19 1.51 -1.81
C ASP A 32 13.97 2.37 -2.12
N GLU A 33 13.89 3.53 -1.46
CA GLU A 33 12.77 4.48 -1.61
C GLU A 33 12.85 5.35 -2.86
N GLN A 34 14.01 5.41 -3.53
CA GLN A 34 14.24 6.28 -4.67
C GLN A 34 13.99 5.56 -6.00
N GLU A 35 14.15 4.24 -6.02
CA GLU A 35 13.87 3.42 -7.21
C GLU A 35 12.74 2.44 -6.95
N TYR A 36 13.06 1.25 -6.46
CA TYR A 36 12.13 0.11 -6.47
C TYR A 36 10.83 0.36 -5.69
N HIS A 37 10.90 1.09 -4.57
CA HIS A 37 9.75 1.39 -3.72
C HIS A 37 9.20 2.81 -3.92
N ALA A 38 9.69 3.56 -4.92
CA ALA A 38 9.25 4.93 -5.17
C ALA A 38 7.74 5.02 -5.40
N ASP A 39 7.13 3.97 -5.96
CA ASP A 39 5.69 3.89 -6.22
C ASP A 39 4.84 3.92 -4.93
N LEU A 40 5.38 3.47 -3.79
CA LEU A 40 4.69 3.51 -2.51
C LEU A 40 4.55 4.92 -1.94
N TYR A 41 5.36 5.87 -2.42
CA TYR A 41 5.36 7.27 -1.97
C TYR A 41 4.51 8.20 -2.87
N ASP A 42 4.06 7.72 -4.03
CA ASP A 42 3.11 8.41 -4.92
C ASP A 42 2.12 7.42 -5.54
N ILE A 43 1.16 6.96 -4.72
CA ILE A 43 0.13 6.00 -5.15
C ILE A 43 -0.75 6.58 -6.26
N GLU A 44 -1.08 7.88 -6.19
CA GLU A 44 -1.95 8.52 -7.18
C GLU A 44 -1.30 8.51 -8.57
N GLY A 45 -0.02 8.89 -8.66
CA GLY A 45 0.74 8.94 -9.90
C GLY A 45 1.05 7.56 -10.48
N HIS A 46 1.42 6.59 -9.62
CA HIS A 46 1.82 5.26 -10.06
C HIS A 46 0.68 4.25 -10.20
N TYR A 47 -0.50 4.53 -9.63
CA TYR A 47 -1.64 3.62 -9.70
C TYR A 47 -2.90 4.29 -10.24
N ASP A 48 -3.51 5.23 -9.51
CA ASP A 48 -4.86 5.70 -9.82
C ASP A 48 -4.97 6.39 -11.19
N ARG A 49 -4.02 7.29 -11.51
CA ARG A 49 -3.99 7.99 -12.81
C ARG A 49 -3.75 7.06 -14.01
N LEU A 50 -3.15 5.89 -13.77
CA LEU A 50 -2.90 4.86 -14.79
C LEU A 50 -4.06 3.85 -14.90
N GLY A 51 -5.17 4.08 -14.18
CA GLY A 51 -6.29 3.15 -14.15
C GLY A 51 -5.98 1.86 -13.40
N HIS A 52 -4.93 1.83 -12.57
CA HIS A 52 -4.66 0.75 -11.64
C HIS A 52 -5.48 0.95 -10.36
N SER A 53 -5.25 0.14 -9.33
CA SER A 53 -5.91 0.33 -8.03
C SER A 53 -5.01 -0.14 -6.90
N PHE A 54 -5.07 0.57 -5.76
CA PHE A 54 -4.36 0.21 -4.54
C PHE A 54 -5.36 0.14 -3.38
N PHE A 55 -5.29 -0.93 -2.60
CA PHE A 55 -6.21 -1.19 -1.49
C PHE A 55 -5.43 -1.41 -0.20
N VAL A 56 -6.05 -1.00 0.91
CA VAL A 56 -5.52 -1.17 2.26
C VAL A 56 -6.49 -1.99 3.11
N VAL A 57 -5.94 -2.71 4.09
CA VAL A 57 -6.67 -3.54 5.04
C VAL A 57 -6.43 -3.00 6.45
N GLY A 58 -7.49 -2.59 7.15
CA GLY A 58 -7.41 -2.11 8.54
C GLY A 58 -7.55 -3.23 9.58
N SER A 59 -7.11 -2.98 10.81
CA SER A 59 -7.64 -3.70 11.97
C SER A 59 -9.00 -3.10 12.37
N GLY A 60 -9.94 -3.93 12.82
CA GLY A 60 -11.16 -3.42 13.45
C GLY A 60 -12.17 -2.75 12.52
N ALA A 61 -13.20 -2.12 13.11
CA ALA A 61 -14.32 -1.55 12.37
C ALA A 61 -14.09 -0.09 11.93
N ILE A 62 -13.01 0.55 12.40
CA ILE A 62 -12.74 1.97 12.17
C ILE A 62 -11.65 2.12 11.09
N PRO A 63 -11.92 2.80 9.96
CA PRO A 63 -10.98 2.95 8.84
C PRO A 63 -9.65 3.66 9.16
N SER A 64 -9.56 4.34 10.31
CA SER A 64 -8.36 5.04 10.79
C SER A 64 -7.51 4.20 11.74
N GLU A 65 -7.90 2.95 12.03
CA GLU A 65 -7.03 2.01 12.74
C GLU A 65 -5.81 1.61 11.89
N ARG A 66 -4.80 1.08 12.58
CA ARG A 66 -3.53 0.62 11.99
C ARG A 66 -3.77 -0.28 10.78
N LEU A 67 -3.02 -0.05 9.70
CA LEU A 67 -3.07 -0.94 8.53
C LEU A 67 -2.37 -2.26 8.82
N LEU A 68 -3.03 -3.35 8.47
CA LEU A 68 -2.54 -4.72 8.60
C LEU A 68 -1.98 -5.26 7.27
N GLY A 69 -2.43 -4.71 6.14
CA GLY A 69 -2.07 -5.23 4.83
C GLY A 69 -2.39 -4.26 3.71
N VAL A 70 -1.79 -4.53 2.55
CA VAL A 70 -1.99 -3.76 1.32
C VAL A 70 -2.03 -4.70 0.12
N VAL A 71 -2.73 -4.30 -0.94
CA VAL A 71 -2.72 -5.02 -2.22
C VAL A 71 -2.85 -4.03 -3.38
N ALA A 72 -2.03 -4.24 -4.41
CA ALA A 72 -2.03 -3.44 -5.62
C ALA A 72 -2.50 -4.26 -6.83
N LEU A 73 -3.29 -3.65 -7.70
CA LEU A 73 -3.77 -4.22 -8.96
C LEU A 73 -3.27 -3.35 -10.12
N LYS A 74 -2.25 -3.84 -10.84
CA LYS A 74 -1.79 -3.24 -12.10
C LYS A 74 -2.57 -3.85 -13.28
N ARG A 75 -3.11 -3.01 -14.14
CA ARG A 75 -3.85 -3.41 -15.35
C ARG A 75 -2.93 -3.21 -16.56
N PHE A 76 -2.83 -4.22 -17.41
CA PHE A 76 -2.07 -4.16 -18.65
C PHE A 76 -3.05 -4.29 -19.82
N ALA A 77 -2.84 -3.50 -20.88
CA ALA A 77 -3.57 -3.71 -22.13
C ALA A 77 -3.18 -5.08 -22.70
N ALA A 78 -4.20 -5.85 -23.10
CA ALA A 78 -4.04 -7.14 -23.76
C ALA A 78 -3.64 -6.97 -25.24
#